data_AF-A0A2G6EF07-F1
#
_entry.id   AF-A0A2G6EF07-F1
#
_cell.length_a   1.000
_cell.length_b   1.000
_cell.length_c   1.000
_cell.angle_alpha   90.00
_cell.angle_beta   90.00
_cell.angle_gamma   90.00
#
_symmetry.space_group_name_H-M   'P 1'
#
loop_
_entity.id
_entity.type
_entity.pdbx_description
1 polymer ?
#
loop_
_entity_poly.entity_id
_entity_poly.type
_entity_poly.pdbx_seq_one_letter_code
_entity_poly.pdbx_strand_id
1 'polypeptide(L)'
;MKARSVALALAMLAGALMQGCASGSNPRPSGAGAIEKPTGVSWETFVPNVSGGTEALETSSPLELHRLSLVATNLVSAAAQIPALDADDTVLQVQRPTSAFGNVLFKTFEDVGYALRVVATDLGPRYVSYSRYMGEGDRGNVLEFRLAIGDISLERQFRIDDDGYIYPASLLRIDGSDHSPDVAALDVIFSEQGSDATFVSGVLLGDSGEIVGVDEKVSADYSAARADERTSASALVEAARRQRMLEKEAPDFERLEKYRRTVLIMEGDNTEYLGDGNKRAVSLMAREHREGDVYVITGCIDVDGENDISQERALRVEEELRSHGIAAEATYVSPCVRASYRHPLDTSPEPITLTHYRPTGAAR
;
A
#
# COMPACT_ATOMS: atom_id res chain seq x y z
N MET A 1 56.14 3.84 -9.71
CA MET A 1 56.47 2.95 -8.56
C MET A 1 55.19 2.79 -7.74
N LYS A 2 54.58 1.63 -7.49
CA LYS A 2 54.89 0.21 -7.69
C LYS A 2 53.57 -0.52 -7.97
N ALA A 3 53.57 -1.37 -8.99
CA ALA A 3 52.59 -2.43 -9.17
C ALA A 3 52.88 -3.57 -8.18
N ARG A 4 51.84 -4.23 -7.65
CA ARG A 4 51.92 -5.63 -7.20
C ARG A 4 50.59 -6.35 -7.38
N SER A 5 50.59 -7.24 -8.38
CA SER A 5 49.77 -8.43 -8.50
C SER A 5 50.08 -9.46 -7.39
N VAL A 6 49.32 -10.58 -7.41
CA VAL A 6 49.50 -11.90 -6.77
C VAL A 6 48.34 -12.18 -5.80
N ALA A 7 47.68 -13.34 -5.76
CA ALA A 7 47.49 -14.46 -6.67
C ALA A 7 46.38 -15.34 -6.05
N LEU A 8 45.74 -16.10 -6.91
CA LEU A 8 44.86 -17.23 -6.62
C LEU A 8 45.55 -18.28 -5.71
N ALA A 9 44.81 -18.84 -4.74
CA ALA A 9 45.15 -20.12 -4.15
C ALA A 9 43.87 -20.91 -3.81
N LEU A 10 43.55 -21.87 -4.67
CA LEU A 10 42.71 -23.02 -4.41
C LEU A 10 43.35 -23.89 -3.31
N ALA A 11 42.58 -24.33 -2.33
CA ALA A 11 42.89 -25.56 -1.60
C ALA A 11 41.58 -26.25 -1.17
N MET A 12 41.38 -27.43 -1.75
CA MET A 12 40.38 -28.42 -1.39
C MET A 12 40.58 -28.91 0.04
N LEU A 13 39.48 -29.19 0.75
CA LEU A 13 39.47 -30.34 1.66
C LEU A 13 38.08 -30.95 1.70
N ALA A 14 38.03 -32.16 1.15
CA ALA A 14 36.91 -33.09 1.22
C ALA A 14 36.84 -33.69 2.63
N GLY A 15 35.64 -33.71 3.20
CA GLY A 15 35.31 -34.43 4.42
C GLY A 15 33.91 -35.01 4.26
N ALA A 16 33.86 -36.31 3.96
CA ALA A 16 32.64 -37.07 3.74
C ALA A 16 31.82 -37.22 5.02
N LEU A 17 30.53 -36.92 4.94
CA LEU A 17 29.50 -37.51 5.79
C LEU A 17 28.43 -38.12 4.89
N MET A 18 28.50 -39.45 4.76
CA MET A 18 27.43 -40.27 4.23
C MET A 18 26.27 -40.29 5.24
N GLN A 19 25.14 -39.70 4.88
CA GLN A 19 23.85 -40.04 5.45
C GLN A 19 22.90 -40.34 4.29
N GLY A 20 22.60 -41.63 4.15
CA GLY A 20 21.55 -42.11 3.25
C GLY A 20 20.20 -41.69 3.79
N CYS A 21 19.47 -40.90 3.00
CA CYS A 21 18.03 -40.81 3.09
C CYS A 21 17.46 -41.47 1.83
N ALA A 22 16.66 -42.50 2.08
CA ALA A 22 15.97 -43.27 1.07
C ALA A 22 15.15 -42.36 0.14
N SER A 23 15.28 -42.61 -1.16
CA SER A 23 14.45 -42.02 -2.20
C SER A 23 13.02 -42.56 -2.07
N GLY A 24 12.23 -41.96 -1.18
CA GLY A 24 10.79 -42.07 -1.17
C GLY A 24 10.24 -41.19 -2.29
N SER A 25 9.93 -41.79 -3.44
CA SER A 25 9.09 -41.16 -4.45
C SER A 25 7.71 -40.92 -3.86
N ASN A 26 7.48 -39.74 -3.29
CA ASN A 26 6.13 -39.31 -2.97
C ASN A 26 5.36 -39.21 -4.29
N PRO A 27 4.27 -39.99 -4.49
CA PRO A 27 3.40 -39.75 -5.62
C PRO A 27 2.88 -38.32 -5.48
N ARG A 28 3.19 -37.47 -6.47
CA ARG A 28 2.47 -36.21 -6.68
C ARG A 28 0.98 -36.54 -6.62
N PRO A 29 0.17 -35.92 -5.74
CA PRO A 29 -1.25 -35.96 -5.91
C PRO A 29 -1.56 -35.25 -7.24
N SER A 30 -1.69 -36.05 -8.31
CA SER A 30 -2.36 -35.71 -9.56
C SER A 30 -3.86 -35.60 -9.28
N GLY A 31 -4.22 -34.71 -8.36
CA GLY A 31 -5.56 -34.17 -8.24
C GLY A 31 -5.53 -32.85 -8.97
N ALA A 32 -5.87 -32.85 -10.26
CA ALA A 32 -6.44 -31.67 -10.89
C ALA A 32 -7.77 -31.39 -10.17
N GLY A 33 -7.68 -30.80 -8.98
CA GLY A 33 -8.82 -30.16 -8.36
C GLY A 33 -9.23 -29.07 -9.33
N ALA A 34 -10.43 -29.18 -9.90
CA ALA A 34 -11.00 -28.11 -10.69
C ALA A 34 -10.87 -26.83 -9.86
N ILE A 35 -10.10 -25.87 -10.35
CA ILE A 35 -9.98 -24.54 -9.75
C ILE A 35 -11.42 -24.03 -9.69
N GLU A 36 -11.96 -23.93 -8.48
CA GLU A 36 -13.32 -23.47 -8.28
C GLU A 36 -13.34 -22.02 -8.75
N LYS A 37 -13.97 -21.75 -9.90
CA LYS A 37 -14.09 -20.39 -10.43
C LYS A 37 -14.56 -19.49 -9.30
N PRO A 38 -14.01 -18.27 -9.15
CA PRO A 38 -14.34 -17.39 -8.04
C PRO A 38 -15.86 -17.20 -7.99
N THR A 39 -16.46 -17.90 -7.04
CA THR A 39 -17.89 -17.85 -6.74
C THR A 39 -18.01 -17.08 -5.43
N GLY A 40 -18.95 -16.13 -5.38
CA GLY A 40 -19.54 -15.79 -4.09
C GLY A 40 -19.24 -14.43 -3.47
N VAL A 41 -18.72 -13.42 -4.18
CA VAL A 41 -18.87 -12.05 -3.67
C VAL A 41 -20.22 -11.51 -4.11
N SER A 42 -21.08 -11.25 -3.13
CA SER A 42 -22.40 -10.66 -3.35
C SER A 42 -22.25 -9.26 -3.93
N TRP A 43 -23.09 -8.89 -4.89
CA TRP A 43 -23.01 -7.58 -5.54
C TRP A 43 -23.22 -6.43 -4.54
N GLU A 44 -23.94 -6.68 -3.45
CA GLU A 44 -24.19 -5.77 -2.33
C GLU A 44 -22.90 -5.28 -1.67
N THR A 45 -21.84 -6.08 -1.67
CA THR A 45 -20.52 -5.69 -1.13
C THR A 45 -19.88 -4.55 -1.93
N PHE A 46 -20.30 -4.36 -3.18
CA PHE A 46 -19.78 -3.32 -4.07
C PHE A 46 -20.65 -2.07 -4.12
N VAL A 47 -21.67 -1.95 -3.27
CA VAL A 47 -22.51 -0.76 -3.17
C VAL A 47 -21.79 0.29 -2.32
N PRO A 48 -21.40 1.46 -2.89
CA PRO A 48 -20.86 2.56 -2.11
C PRO A 48 -21.86 3.06 -1.07
N ASN A 49 -21.38 3.44 0.11
CA ASN A 49 -22.18 4.05 1.17
C ASN A 49 -22.79 5.38 0.69
N VAL A 50 -22.01 6.14 -0.08
CA VAL A 50 -22.41 7.41 -0.65
C VAL A 50 -22.62 7.22 -2.15
N SER A 51 -23.88 7.13 -2.58
CA SER A 51 -24.33 7.18 -3.98
C SER A 51 -24.39 5.91 -4.83
N GLY A 52 -24.42 4.71 -4.25
CA GLY A 52 -24.53 3.48 -5.05
C GLY A 52 -25.76 3.41 -5.98
N GLY A 53 -25.51 3.07 -7.26
CA GLY A 53 -26.53 2.67 -8.21
C GLY A 53 -26.53 1.14 -8.36
N THR A 54 -27.57 0.46 -7.86
CA THR A 54 -27.57 -1.01 -7.75
C THR A 54 -27.84 -1.73 -9.07
N GLU A 55 -28.57 -1.12 -10.01
CA GLU A 55 -28.99 -1.74 -11.28
C GLU A 55 -27.80 -2.32 -12.09
N ALA A 56 -26.71 -1.57 -12.20
CA ALA A 56 -25.53 -2.01 -12.93
C ALA A 56 -24.77 -3.14 -12.20
N LEU A 57 -24.86 -3.20 -10.87
CA LEU A 57 -24.25 -4.25 -10.06
C LEU A 57 -25.07 -5.55 -10.13
N GLU A 58 -26.40 -5.45 -9.99
CA GLU A 58 -27.35 -6.58 -10.03
C GLU A 58 -27.29 -7.33 -11.38
N THR A 59 -27.03 -6.61 -12.46
CA THR A 59 -26.94 -7.17 -13.82
C THR A 59 -25.56 -7.71 -14.17
N SER A 60 -24.55 -7.45 -13.33
CA SER A 60 -23.17 -7.91 -13.56
C SER A 60 -22.96 -9.31 -13.00
N SER A 61 -22.23 -10.14 -13.74
CA SER A 61 -21.84 -11.46 -13.23
C SER A 61 -20.86 -11.34 -12.06
N PRO A 62 -20.85 -12.26 -11.09
CA PRO A 62 -19.87 -12.26 -10.00
C PRO A 62 -18.41 -12.24 -10.47
N LEU A 63 -18.12 -12.94 -11.56
CA LEU A 63 -16.78 -12.96 -12.17
C LEU A 63 -16.38 -11.58 -12.71
N GLU A 64 -17.31 -10.87 -13.36
CA GLU A 64 -17.04 -9.51 -13.84
C GLU A 64 -16.82 -8.54 -12.67
N LEU A 65 -17.66 -8.60 -11.63
CA LEU A 65 -17.48 -7.76 -10.44
C LEU A 65 -16.14 -8.01 -9.76
N HIS A 66 -15.70 -9.27 -9.69
CA HIS A 66 -14.38 -9.60 -9.18
C HIS A 66 -13.25 -8.98 -10.02
N ARG A 67 -13.30 -9.09 -11.36
CA ARG A 67 -12.30 -8.44 -12.23
C ARG A 67 -12.27 -6.93 -12.04
N LEU A 68 -13.45 -6.31 -11.99
CA LEU A 68 -13.57 -4.87 -11.77
C LEU A 68 -13.00 -4.47 -10.40
N SER A 69 -13.14 -5.30 -9.37
CA SER A 69 -12.56 -5.05 -8.05
C SER A 69 -11.03 -5.08 -8.05
N LEU A 70 -10.42 -5.98 -8.83
CA LEU A 70 -8.96 -6.04 -8.97
C LEU A 70 -8.43 -4.79 -9.69
N VAL A 71 -9.09 -4.39 -10.78
CA VAL A 71 -8.73 -3.17 -11.52
C VAL A 71 -8.93 -1.92 -10.68
N ALA A 72 -10.07 -1.79 -9.99
CA ALA A 72 -10.32 -0.66 -9.10
C ALA A 72 -9.29 -0.59 -7.97
N THR A 73 -8.98 -1.72 -7.33
CA THR A 73 -7.96 -1.80 -6.29
C THR A 73 -6.59 -1.37 -6.80
N ASN A 74 -6.20 -1.80 -8.00
CA ASN A 74 -4.93 -1.39 -8.62
C ASN A 74 -4.84 0.14 -8.82
N LEU A 75 -5.87 0.72 -9.43
CA LEU A 75 -5.89 2.16 -9.74
C LEU A 75 -6.01 3.02 -8.46
N VAL A 76 -6.87 2.64 -7.52
CA VAL A 76 -7.08 3.40 -6.29
C VAL A 76 -5.88 3.29 -5.36
N SER A 77 -5.25 2.12 -5.25
CA SER A 77 -4.06 1.97 -4.40
C SER A 77 -2.87 2.76 -4.93
N ALA A 78 -2.73 2.91 -6.25
CA ALA A 78 -1.77 3.83 -6.85
C ALA A 78 -2.13 5.31 -6.63
N ALA A 79 -3.41 5.68 -6.71
CA ALA A 79 -3.84 7.05 -6.42
C ALA A 79 -3.62 7.43 -4.94
N ALA A 80 -3.85 6.51 -4.01
CA ALA A 80 -3.61 6.69 -2.58
C ALA A 80 -2.13 6.84 -2.24
N GLN A 81 -1.26 6.40 -3.14
CA GLN A 81 0.16 6.67 -3.13
C GLN A 81 0.51 8.02 -3.77
N ILE A 82 -0.40 8.95 -4.02
CA ILE A 82 0.02 10.28 -4.49
C ILE A 82 -0.14 11.25 -3.33
N PRO A 83 0.93 11.90 -2.83
CA PRO A 83 0.83 12.79 -1.66
C PRO A 83 -0.23 13.89 -1.84
N ALA A 84 -0.36 14.41 -3.06
CA ALA A 84 -1.38 15.40 -3.41
C ALA A 84 -2.82 14.86 -3.33
N LEU A 85 -3.01 13.54 -3.20
CA LEU A 85 -4.28 12.82 -3.10
C LEU A 85 -4.42 12.07 -1.78
N ASP A 86 -3.69 12.43 -0.73
CA ASP A 86 -3.78 11.73 0.54
C ASP A 86 -5.24 11.70 1.08
N ALA A 87 -5.71 10.52 1.48
CA ALA A 87 -7.10 10.28 1.84
C ALA A 87 -7.55 11.05 3.10
N ASP A 88 -6.64 11.35 4.02
CA ASP A 88 -6.99 12.03 5.28
C ASP A 88 -7.35 13.51 5.04
N ASP A 89 -6.76 14.11 4.00
CA ASP A 89 -6.89 15.53 3.69
C ASP A 89 -7.68 15.79 2.39
N THR A 90 -8.21 14.74 1.76
CA THR A 90 -8.87 14.83 0.44
C THR A 90 -10.33 14.38 0.49
N VAL A 91 -11.23 15.31 0.16
CA VAL A 91 -12.63 14.98 -0.18
C VAL A 91 -12.77 14.87 -1.69
N LEU A 92 -13.01 13.66 -2.18
CA LEU A 92 -13.23 13.39 -3.60
C LEU A 92 -14.64 13.79 -4.02
N GLN A 93 -14.76 14.44 -5.16
CA GLN A 93 -16.04 14.83 -5.74
C GLN A 93 -16.43 13.82 -6.81
N VAL A 94 -17.61 13.22 -6.67
CA VAL A 94 -18.06 12.14 -7.56
C VAL A 94 -19.45 12.45 -8.12
N GLN A 95 -19.73 12.01 -9.34
CA GLN A 95 -21.11 11.87 -9.79
C GLN A 95 -21.65 10.50 -9.40
N ARG A 96 -22.99 10.35 -9.35
CA ARG A 96 -23.60 9.03 -9.11
C ARG A 96 -23.14 8.05 -10.21
N PRO A 97 -22.54 6.90 -9.86
CA PRO A 97 -22.07 5.94 -10.84
C PRO A 97 -23.25 5.31 -11.59
N THR A 98 -23.10 5.16 -12.91
CA THR A 98 -24.08 4.52 -13.80
C THR A 98 -23.61 3.17 -14.32
N SER A 99 -22.40 2.75 -13.95
CA SER A 99 -21.77 1.49 -14.38
C SER A 99 -21.33 0.65 -13.19
N ALA A 100 -21.16 -0.65 -13.40
CA ALA A 100 -20.62 -1.55 -12.38
C ALA A 100 -19.21 -1.12 -11.95
N PHE A 101 -18.36 -0.73 -12.93
CA PHE A 101 -17.01 -0.27 -12.64
C PHE A 101 -17.01 0.98 -11.75
N GLY A 102 -17.86 1.97 -12.04
CA GLY A 102 -17.98 3.16 -11.20
C GLY A 102 -18.40 2.87 -9.77
N ASN A 103 -19.34 1.95 -9.57
CA ASN A 103 -19.76 1.54 -8.22
C ASN A 103 -18.60 0.85 -7.46
N VAL A 104 -17.97 -0.14 -8.10
CA VAL A 104 -16.83 -0.86 -7.52
C VAL A 104 -15.69 0.13 -7.18
N LEU A 105 -15.37 1.03 -8.10
CA LEU A 105 -14.33 2.05 -7.92
C LEU A 105 -14.59 2.97 -6.72
N PHE A 106 -15.81 3.49 -6.59
CA PHE A 106 -16.16 4.37 -5.47
C PHE A 106 -16.20 3.62 -4.14
N LYS A 107 -16.67 2.36 -4.14
CA LYS A 107 -16.58 1.51 -2.96
C LYS A 107 -15.11 1.30 -2.55
N THR A 108 -14.21 1.08 -3.50
CA THR A 108 -12.77 0.94 -3.23
C THR A 108 -12.18 2.23 -2.67
N PHE A 109 -12.58 3.42 -3.15
CA PHE A 109 -12.15 4.68 -2.52
C PHE A 109 -12.62 4.81 -1.07
N GLU A 110 -13.88 4.46 -0.77
CA GLU A 110 -14.37 4.45 0.61
C GLU A 110 -13.61 3.46 1.50
N ASP A 111 -13.28 2.27 0.96
CA ASP A 111 -12.52 1.24 1.68
C ASP A 111 -11.08 1.66 1.99
N VAL A 112 -10.50 2.53 1.17
CA VAL A 112 -9.19 3.14 1.38
C VAL A 112 -9.26 4.37 2.32
N GLY A 113 -10.46 4.79 2.69
CA GLY A 113 -10.69 5.87 3.67
C GLY A 113 -10.98 7.24 3.08
N TYR A 114 -11.14 7.37 1.76
CA TYR A 114 -11.51 8.65 1.16
C TYR A 114 -12.91 9.09 1.56
N ALA A 115 -13.05 10.36 1.90
CA ALA A 115 -14.35 11.00 2.00
C ALA A 115 -14.89 11.31 0.59
N LEU A 116 -16.09 10.81 0.28
CA LEU A 116 -16.76 11.07 -1.00
C LEU A 116 -17.87 12.12 -0.85
N ARG A 117 -17.92 13.06 -1.81
CA ARG A 117 -18.99 14.05 -1.94
C ARG A 117 -19.64 13.97 -3.31
N VAL A 118 -20.94 13.67 -3.32
CA VAL A 118 -21.73 13.67 -4.57
C VAL A 118 -21.93 15.09 -5.08
N VAL A 119 -21.63 15.30 -6.35
CA VAL A 119 -21.81 16.58 -7.05
C VAL A 119 -22.59 16.36 -8.35
N ALA A 120 -23.29 17.39 -8.82
CA ALA A 120 -24.08 17.30 -10.06
C ALA A 120 -23.21 17.40 -11.33
N THR A 121 -22.04 18.01 -11.23
CA THR A 121 -21.10 18.22 -12.33
C THR A 121 -19.68 18.39 -11.76
N ASP A 122 -18.69 18.54 -12.63
CA ASP A 122 -17.32 18.83 -12.22
C ASP A 122 -17.25 20.19 -11.50
N LEU A 123 -16.82 20.17 -10.23
CA LEU A 123 -16.67 21.36 -9.39
C LEU A 123 -15.20 21.59 -8.98
N GLY A 124 -14.23 21.05 -9.73
CA GLY A 124 -12.83 21.46 -9.65
C GLY A 124 -11.82 20.35 -9.32
N PRO A 125 -10.73 20.66 -8.58
CA PRO A 125 -9.47 19.90 -8.63
C PRO A 125 -9.51 18.51 -7.99
N ARG A 126 -10.62 18.11 -7.36
CA ARG A 126 -10.81 16.80 -6.73
C ARG A 126 -11.94 16.01 -7.37
N TYR A 127 -12.35 16.39 -8.57
CA TYR A 127 -13.36 15.69 -9.33
C TYR A 127 -12.83 14.37 -9.88
N VAL A 128 -13.54 13.29 -9.60
CA VAL A 128 -13.18 11.94 -10.05
C VAL A 128 -13.90 11.65 -11.35
N SER A 129 -13.13 11.33 -12.39
CA SER A 129 -13.65 10.85 -13.66
C SER A 129 -13.11 9.47 -14.02
N TYR A 130 -14.03 8.75 -14.64
CA TYR A 130 -14.05 7.35 -15.03
C TYR A 130 -14.04 7.00 -16.51
N SER A 131 -13.21 6.07 -17.00
CA SER A 131 -13.56 5.42 -18.27
C SER A 131 -13.01 4.00 -18.40
N ARG A 132 -13.71 3.22 -19.24
CA ARG A 132 -13.33 1.88 -19.67
C ARG A 132 -13.49 1.83 -21.18
N TYR A 133 -12.42 1.50 -21.89
CA TYR A 133 -12.40 1.32 -23.32
C TYR A 133 -11.97 -0.09 -23.69
N MET A 134 -12.51 -0.61 -24.78
CA MET A 134 -12.05 -1.87 -25.36
C MET A 134 -11.25 -1.54 -26.62
N GLY A 135 -10.03 -2.05 -26.70
CA GLY A 135 -9.12 -1.84 -27.82
C GLY A 135 -8.51 -3.16 -28.29
N GLU A 136 -7.71 -3.05 -29.35
CA GLU A 136 -6.88 -4.14 -29.86
C GLU A 136 -5.42 -3.75 -29.67
N GLY A 137 -4.65 -4.61 -28.99
CA GLY A 137 -3.21 -4.47 -28.82
C GLY A 137 -2.46 -5.59 -29.53
N ASP A 138 -1.13 -5.56 -29.47
CA ASP A 138 -0.25 -6.52 -30.16
C ASP A 138 -0.50 -7.99 -29.77
N ARG A 139 -1.15 -8.22 -28.63
CA ARG A 139 -1.47 -9.55 -28.08
C ARG A 139 -2.98 -9.85 -28.06
N GLY A 140 -3.77 -9.10 -28.82
CA GLY A 140 -5.22 -9.26 -28.94
C GLY A 140 -6.02 -8.19 -28.20
N ASN A 141 -7.27 -8.50 -27.88
CA ASN A 141 -8.18 -7.55 -27.24
C ASN A 141 -7.69 -7.14 -25.85
N VAL A 142 -7.68 -5.84 -25.59
CA VAL A 142 -7.33 -5.25 -24.29
C VAL A 142 -8.48 -4.38 -23.77
N LEU A 143 -8.60 -4.33 -22.46
CA LEU A 143 -9.47 -3.41 -21.74
C LEU A 143 -8.60 -2.32 -21.13
N GLU A 144 -8.78 -1.10 -21.58
CA GLU A 144 -8.13 0.07 -21.01
C GLU A 144 -9.03 0.69 -19.96
N PHE A 145 -8.48 0.92 -18.77
CA PHE A 145 -9.16 1.61 -17.70
C PHE A 145 -8.39 2.89 -17.38
N ARG A 146 -9.13 3.98 -17.26
CA ARG A 146 -8.60 5.28 -16.87
C ARG A 146 -9.38 5.84 -15.69
N LEU A 147 -8.63 6.29 -14.70
CA LEU A 147 -9.08 7.03 -13.54
C LEU A 147 -8.41 8.41 -13.59
N ALA A 148 -9.17 9.49 -13.44
CA ALA A 148 -8.60 10.81 -13.26
C ALA A 148 -9.20 11.52 -12.05
N ILE A 149 -8.36 12.23 -11.30
CA ILE A 149 -8.72 13.01 -10.11
C ILE A 149 -8.13 14.40 -10.28
N GLY A 150 -8.95 15.35 -10.72
CA GLY A 150 -8.46 16.66 -11.17
C GLY A 150 -7.46 16.50 -12.31
N ASP A 151 -6.25 17.01 -12.11
CA ASP A 151 -5.17 16.99 -13.11
C ASP A 151 -4.38 15.68 -13.14
N ILE A 152 -4.54 14.82 -12.12
CA ILE A 152 -3.84 13.54 -12.05
C ILE A 152 -4.64 12.48 -12.80
N SER A 153 -4.00 11.74 -13.72
CA SER A 153 -4.62 10.58 -14.35
C SER A 153 -3.79 9.31 -14.25
N LEU A 154 -4.47 8.21 -13.98
CA LEU A 154 -3.95 6.85 -13.95
C LEU A 154 -4.60 6.04 -15.06
N GLU A 155 -3.80 5.32 -15.82
CA GLU A 155 -4.27 4.52 -16.96
C GLU A 155 -3.55 3.19 -17.03
N ARG A 156 -4.31 2.12 -17.31
CA ARG A 156 -3.72 0.80 -17.51
C ARG A 156 -4.56 -0.08 -18.41
N GLN A 157 -3.89 -0.88 -19.22
CA GLN A 157 -4.49 -1.89 -20.07
C GLN A 157 -4.45 -3.25 -19.38
N PHE A 158 -5.51 -4.03 -19.58
CA PHE A 158 -5.67 -5.37 -19.03
C PHE A 158 -6.12 -6.34 -20.11
N ARG A 159 -5.77 -7.61 -19.95
CA ARG A 159 -6.21 -8.72 -20.79
C ARG A 159 -6.96 -9.72 -19.93
N ILE A 160 -8.03 -10.28 -20.49
CA ILE A 160 -8.73 -11.42 -19.91
C ILE A 160 -8.21 -12.69 -20.59
N ASP A 161 -7.83 -13.71 -19.82
CA ASP A 161 -7.41 -15.00 -20.37
C ASP A 161 -8.60 -15.95 -20.64
N ASP A 162 -8.31 -17.15 -21.12
CA ASP A 162 -9.32 -18.14 -21.49
C ASP A 162 -10.10 -18.68 -20.28
N ASP A 163 -9.48 -18.69 -19.10
CA ASP A 163 -10.11 -19.10 -17.84
C ASP A 163 -10.97 -17.98 -17.22
N GLY A 164 -10.79 -16.76 -17.71
CA GLY A 164 -11.54 -15.59 -17.33
C GLY A 164 -10.88 -14.77 -16.22
N TYR A 165 -9.59 -14.94 -15.95
CA TYR A 165 -8.83 -14.07 -15.07
C TYR A 165 -8.38 -12.80 -15.79
N ILE A 166 -8.14 -11.73 -15.04
CA ILE A 166 -7.73 -10.44 -15.60
C ILE A 166 -6.29 -10.12 -15.19
N TYR A 167 -5.46 -9.73 -16.15
CA TYR A 167 -4.05 -9.43 -15.91
C TYR A 167 -3.64 -8.10 -16.54
N PRO A 168 -2.71 -7.37 -15.93
CA PRO A 168 -2.07 -6.23 -16.56
C PRO A 168 -1.44 -6.58 -17.92
N ALA A 169 -1.79 -5.82 -18.93
CA ALA A 169 -1.22 -5.88 -20.27
C ALA A 169 -0.24 -4.73 -20.55
N SER A 170 -0.26 -3.68 -19.72
CA SER A 170 0.66 -2.54 -19.78
C SER A 170 1.21 -2.17 -18.40
N LEU A 171 2.26 -1.33 -18.39
CA LEU A 171 2.64 -0.57 -17.21
C LEU A 171 1.49 0.35 -16.77
N LEU A 172 1.43 0.67 -15.48
CA LEU A 172 0.53 1.69 -14.95
C LEU A 172 1.06 3.07 -15.35
N ARG A 173 0.33 3.81 -16.18
CA ARG A 173 0.70 5.16 -16.58
C ARG A 173 0.14 6.17 -15.59
N ILE A 174 0.98 7.12 -15.15
CA ILE A 174 0.59 8.21 -14.24
C ILE A 174 0.98 9.54 -14.89
N ASP A 175 0.02 10.43 -15.10
CA ASP A 175 0.22 11.79 -15.62
C ASP A 175 -0.24 12.83 -14.59
N GLY A 176 0.33 14.04 -14.63
CA GLY A 176 -0.15 15.20 -13.85
C GLY A 176 0.30 15.21 -12.39
N SER A 177 1.26 14.38 -12.02
CA SER A 177 1.92 14.43 -10.72
C SER A 177 3.31 15.05 -10.89
N ASP A 178 3.44 16.34 -10.57
CA ASP A 178 4.70 17.08 -10.76
C ASP A 178 5.90 16.41 -10.08
N HIS A 179 5.65 15.66 -8.99
CA HIS A 179 6.66 14.94 -8.21
C HIS A 179 6.00 13.68 -7.61
N SER A 180 6.17 12.51 -8.23
CA SER A 180 5.82 11.25 -7.56
C SER A 180 6.97 10.26 -7.63
N PRO A 181 8.03 10.48 -6.82
CA PRO A 181 8.97 9.41 -6.60
C PRO A 181 8.23 8.28 -5.85
N ASP A 182 8.36 7.07 -6.37
CA ASP A 182 8.00 5.82 -5.70
C ASP A 182 6.49 5.55 -5.55
N VAL A 183 5.71 5.71 -6.64
CA VAL A 183 4.44 4.97 -6.75
C VAL A 183 4.75 3.55 -7.21
N ALA A 184 4.31 2.56 -6.43
CA ALA A 184 4.34 1.16 -6.82
C ALA A 184 3.00 0.76 -7.46
N ALA A 185 3.06 -0.06 -8.51
CA ALA A 185 1.86 -0.61 -9.15
C ALA A 185 1.08 -1.59 -8.25
N LEU A 186 1.70 -2.17 -7.22
CA LEU A 186 1.07 -3.10 -6.25
C LEU A 186 0.33 -4.29 -6.90
N ASP A 187 0.94 -4.91 -7.91
CA ASP A 187 0.30 -5.94 -8.73
C ASP A 187 0.17 -7.33 -8.08
N VAL A 188 0.42 -7.45 -6.76
CA VAL A 188 0.34 -8.73 -6.03
C VAL A 188 -1.08 -9.33 -6.08
N ILE A 189 -2.12 -8.49 -6.13
CA ILE A 189 -3.51 -8.94 -6.26
C ILE A 189 -3.79 -9.75 -7.52
N PHE A 190 -3.01 -9.54 -8.59
CA PHE A 190 -3.19 -10.29 -9.83
C PHE A 190 -2.53 -11.67 -9.76
N SER A 191 -1.46 -11.82 -8.98
CA SER A 191 -0.84 -13.13 -8.72
C SER A 191 -1.66 -14.03 -7.79
N GLU A 192 -2.60 -13.47 -7.02
CA GLU A 192 -3.48 -14.23 -6.11
C GLU A 192 -4.67 -14.90 -6.82
N GLN A 193 -4.78 -14.74 -8.14
CA GLN A 193 -5.87 -15.31 -8.94
C GLN A 193 -5.73 -16.83 -9.16
N GLY A 194 -4.54 -17.40 -8.94
CA GLY A 194 -4.30 -18.85 -9.01
C GLY A 194 -4.17 -19.41 -10.43
N SER A 195 -3.60 -18.64 -11.36
CA SER A 195 -3.19 -19.14 -12.69
C SER A 195 -1.67 -19.03 -12.87
N ASP A 196 -1.12 -19.67 -13.90
CA ASP A 196 0.30 -19.57 -14.29
C ASP A 196 0.58 -18.40 -15.26
N ALA A 197 -0.34 -17.44 -15.39
CA ALA A 197 -0.18 -16.34 -16.34
C ALA A 197 0.99 -15.42 -15.97
N THR A 198 1.79 -15.03 -16.96
CA THR A 198 2.77 -13.95 -16.82
C THR A 198 2.19 -12.61 -17.24
N PHE A 199 2.55 -11.56 -16.51
CA PHE A 199 2.08 -10.21 -16.79
C PHE A 199 3.14 -9.16 -16.45
N VAL A 200 2.99 -8.00 -17.06
CA VAL A 200 3.90 -6.87 -16.87
C VAL A 200 3.50 -6.07 -15.64
N SER A 201 4.47 -5.84 -14.74
CA SER A 201 4.34 -5.03 -13.54
C SER A 201 5.27 -3.82 -13.64
N GLY A 202 4.82 -2.67 -13.16
CA GLY A 202 5.62 -1.44 -13.10
C GLY A 202 4.83 -0.19 -13.44
N VAL A 203 5.49 0.95 -13.30
CA VAL A 203 4.90 2.28 -13.45
C VAL A 203 5.63 3.05 -14.55
N LEU A 204 4.87 3.80 -15.35
CA LEU A 204 5.34 4.74 -16.35
C LEU A 204 4.88 6.15 -15.96
N LEU A 205 5.81 7.04 -15.64
CA LEU A 205 5.53 8.44 -15.36
C LEU A 205 5.42 9.18 -16.71
N GLY A 206 4.22 9.62 -17.05
CA GLY A 206 3.92 10.13 -18.39
C GLY A 206 4.60 11.46 -18.72
N ASP A 207 4.77 12.34 -17.74
CA ASP A 207 5.39 13.66 -17.94
C ASP A 207 6.91 13.58 -18.19
N SER A 208 7.58 12.58 -17.60
CA SER A 208 9.03 12.37 -17.77
C SER A 208 9.36 11.24 -18.75
N GLY A 209 8.40 10.36 -19.05
CA GLY A 209 8.64 9.08 -19.73
C GLY A 209 9.46 8.09 -18.89
N GLU A 210 9.67 8.38 -17.60
CA GLU A 210 10.45 7.54 -16.70
C GLU A 210 9.70 6.26 -16.33
N ILE A 211 10.45 5.17 -16.25
CA ILE A 211 9.93 3.84 -15.98
C ILE A 211 10.46 3.40 -14.60
N VAL A 212 9.55 3.08 -13.69
CA VAL A 212 9.86 2.71 -12.30
C VAL A 212 9.39 1.28 -12.02
N GLY A 213 10.28 0.45 -11.45
CA GLY A 213 9.92 -0.86 -10.90
C GLY A 213 9.37 -1.85 -11.93
N VAL A 214 9.99 -1.93 -13.11
CA VAL A 214 9.57 -2.91 -14.14
C VAL A 214 10.02 -4.31 -13.79
N ASP A 215 9.05 -5.20 -13.71
CA ASP A 215 9.27 -6.62 -13.50
C ASP A 215 8.26 -7.43 -14.32
N GLU A 216 8.68 -8.60 -14.78
CA GLU A 216 7.77 -9.60 -15.33
C GLU A 216 7.34 -10.51 -14.18
N LYS A 217 6.08 -10.42 -13.78
CA LYS A 217 5.56 -11.22 -12.69
C LYS A 217 4.93 -12.49 -13.25
N VAL A 218 5.31 -13.60 -12.64
CA VAL A 218 4.63 -14.88 -12.84
C VAL A 218 3.57 -14.96 -11.75
N SER A 219 2.31 -15.10 -12.15
CA SER A 219 1.26 -15.48 -11.21
C SER A 219 1.64 -16.85 -10.65
N ALA A 220 1.88 -16.90 -9.34
CA ALA A 220 2.28 -18.14 -8.71
C ALA A 220 1.08 -19.09 -8.66
N ASP A 221 1.35 -20.39 -8.81
CA ASP A 221 0.44 -21.51 -8.60
C ASP A 221 0.09 -21.64 -7.10
N TYR A 222 -0.32 -20.51 -6.49
CA TYR A 222 -0.99 -20.53 -5.21
C TYR A 222 -2.33 -21.20 -5.49
N SER A 223 -2.60 -22.29 -4.76
CA SER A 223 -3.96 -22.74 -4.52
C SER A 223 -4.80 -21.50 -4.26
N ALA A 224 -5.65 -21.11 -5.23
CA ALA A 224 -6.34 -19.83 -5.28
C ALA A 224 -6.64 -19.40 -3.84
N ALA A 225 -5.91 -18.39 -3.34
CA ALA A 225 -6.00 -18.01 -1.94
C ALA A 225 -7.49 -17.89 -1.64
N ARG A 226 -7.96 -18.53 -0.55
CA ARG A 226 -9.38 -18.48 -0.24
C ARG A 226 -9.79 -17.01 -0.23
N ALA A 227 -11.03 -16.70 -0.62
CA ALA A 227 -11.42 -15.31 -0.82
C ALA A 227 -11.17 -14.40 0.41
N ASP A 228 -11.12 -15.00 1.62
CA ASP A 228 -10.78 -14.39 2.91
C ASP A 228 -9.27 -14.22 3.20
N GLU A 229 -8.39 -14.89 2.46
CA GLU A 229 -6.92 -14.78 2.55
C GLU A 229 -6.32 -13.80 1.53
N ARG A 230 -7.13 -13.24 0.64
CA ARG A 230 -6.68 -12.30 -0.40
C ARG A 230 -6.36 -10.94 0.16
N THR A 231 -5.36 -10.28 -0.42
CA THR A 231 -4.95 -8.95 0.03
C THR A 231 -6.04 -7.92 -0.33
N SER A 232 -6.57 -7.23 0.68
CA SER A 232 -7.57 -6.18 0.48
C SER A 232 -6.94 -4.89 -0.08
N ALA A 233 -7.76 -4.03 -0.69
CA ALA A 233 -7.31 -2.71 -1.15
C ALA A 233 -6.72 -1.85 -0.02
N SER A 234 -7.35 -1.87 1.16
CA SER A 234 -6.84 -1.17 2.34
C SER A 234 -5.49 -1.72 2.78
N ALA A 235 -5.32 -3.05 2.83
CA ALA A 235 -4.05 -3.67 3.22
C ALA A 235 -2.90 -3.31 2.27
N LEU A 236 -3.17 -3.23 0.96
CA LEU A 236 -2.17 -2.78 -0.03
C LEU A 236 -1.77 -1.32 0.17
N VAL A 237 -2.75 -0.44 0.40
CA VAL A 237 -2.48 0.98 0.64
C VAL A 237 -1.68 1.16 1.92
N GLU A 238 -2.05 0.47 2.99
CA GLU A 238 -1.30 0.49 4.25
C GLU A 238 0.12 -0.06 4.09
N ALA A 239 0.32 -1.12 3.31
CA ALA A 239 1.66 -1.62 2.97
C ALA A 239 2.48 -0.58 2.20
N ALA A 240 1.89 0.12 1.22
CA ALA A 240 2.57 1.14 0.45
C ALA A 240 2.88 2.41 1.28
N ARG A 241 1.97 2.82 2.16
CA ARG A 241 2.18 3.89 3.15
C ARG A 241 3.37 3.55 4.06
N ARG A 242 3.39 2.33 4.62
CA ARG A 242 4.53 1.83 5.40
C ARG A 242 5.85 1.93 4.64
N GLN A 243 5.89 1.41 3.42
CA GLN A 243 7.11 1.39 2.62
C GLN A 243 7.69 2.80 2.45
N ARG A 244 6.86 3.77 2.12
CA ARG A 244 7.31 5.16 1.93
C ARG A 244 7.80 5.82 3.19
N MET A 245 7.17 5.52 4.31
CA MET A 245 7.63 6.04 5.59
C MET A 245 9.00 5.50 5.95
N LEU A 246 9.29 4.25 5.59
CA LEU A 246 10.64 3.67 5.74
C LEU A 246 11.66 4.30 4.79
N GLU A 247 11.22 4.77 3.62
CA GLU A 247 12.07 5.45 2.63
C GLU A 247 12.26 6.95 2.91
N LYS A 248 11.46 7.54 3.82
CA LYS A 248 11.54 8.96 4.18
C LYS A 248 12.90 9.31 4.78
N GLU A 249 13.55 10.33 4.22
CA GLU A 249 14.83 10.83 4.74
C GLU A 249 14.67 11.37 6.17
N ALA A 250 15.66 11.07 7.01
CA ALA A 250 15.69 11.57 8.37
C ALA A 250 15.83 13.11 8.40
N PRO A 251 15.10 13.81 9.30
CA PRO A 251 15.31 15.24 9.51
C PRO A 251 16.75 15.55 9.90
N ASP A 252 17.24 16.74 9.51
CA ASP A 252 18.54 17.24 9.95
C ASP A 252 18.48 17.63 11.44
N PHE A 253 18.78 16.65 12.29
CA PHE A 253 18.76 16.81 13.74
C PHE A 253 19.80 17.80 14.28
N GLU A 254 20.81 18.18 13.50
CA GLU A 254 21.80 19.18 13.94
C GLU A 254 21.21 20.59 13.99
N ARG A 255 20.14 20.82 13.22
CA ARG A 255 19.43 22.11 13.12
C ARG A 255 18.18 22.17 14.01
N LEU A 256 17.98 21.14 14.81
CA LEU A 256 16.80 20.95 15.64
C LEU A 256 17.20 20.81 17.12
N GLU A 257 16.48 21.48 18.01
CA GLU A 257 16.58 21.27 19.45
C GLU A 257 15.40 20.43 19.97
N LYS A 258 15.70 19.48 20.87
CA LYS A 258 14.66 18.71 21.57
C LYS A 258 13.90 19.65 22.51
N TYR A 259 12.64 19.88 22.21
CA TYR A 259 11.77 20.71 23.05
C TYR A 259 11.05 19.86 24.10
N ARG A 260 10.46 18.73 23.70
CA ARG A 260 9.72 17.85 24.62
C ARG A 260 9.77 16.40 24.17
N ARG A 261 9.72 15.49 25.14
CA ARG A 261 9.55 14.05 24.93
C ARG A 261 8.34 13.55 25.72
N THR A 262 7.50 12.78 25.07
CA THR A 262 6.35 12.09 25.67
C THR A 262 6.47 10.61 25.36
N VAL A 263 6.13 9.77 26.34
CA VAL A 263 6.07 8.31 26.18
C VAL A 263 4.61 7.91 26.20
N LEU A 264 4.16 7.28 25.12
CA LEU A 264 2.80 6.76 24.95
C LEU A 264 2.85 5.26 25.24
N ILE A 265 1.92 4.79 26.05
CA ILE A 265 1.84 3.38 26.46
C ILE A 265 0.60 2.81 25.79
N MET A 266 0.79 1.89 24.85
CA MET A 266 -0.29 1.24 24.13
C MET A 266 -0.82 0.06 24.94
N GLU A 267 -2.14 -0.07 25.07
CA GLU A 267 -2.75 -1.18 25.80
C GLU A 267 -3.03 -2.38 24.86
N GLY A 268 -2.36 -3.50 25.13
CA GLY A 268 -2.54 -4.73 24.37
C GLY A 268 -2.05 -4.66 22.92
N ASP A 269 -2.33 -5.71 22.15
CA ASP A 269 -1.79 -5.91 20.80
C ASP A 269 -2.59 -5.20 19.71
N ASN A 270 -3.69 -4.54 20.08
CA ASN A 270 -4.52 -3.81 19.12
C ASN A 270 -3.87 -2.47 18.76
N THR A 271 -3.39 -2.37 17.52
CA THR A 271 -2.73 -1.17 16.98
C THR A 271 -3.74 -0.13 16.45
N GLU A 272 -5.02 -0.48 16.31
CA GLU A 272 -6.07 0.42 15.78
C GLU A 272 -6.47 1.53 16.76
N TYR A 273 -6.25 1.35 18.06
CA TYR A 273 -6.72 2.27 19.10
C TYR A 273 -5.56 2.81 19.94
N LEU A 274 -5.40 4.13 19.93
CA LEU A 274 -4.40 4.81 20.76
C LEU A 274 -4.81 4.86 22.24
N GLY A 275 -6.12 4.86 22.54
CA GLY A 275 -6.67 5.05 23.88
C GLY A 275 -6.73 6.52 24.31
N ASP A 276 -7.73 6.87 25.12
CA ASP A 276 -8.06 8.27 25.47
C ASP A 276 -6.91 9.04 26.12
N GLY A 277 -6.11 8.36 26.96
CA GLY A 277 -4.95 8.96 27.63
C GLY A 277 -3.88 9.42 26.64
N ASN A 278 -3.53 8.54 25.69
CA ASN A 278 -2.55 8.85 24.66
C ASN A 278 -3.11 9.88 23.67
N LYS A 279 -4.39 9.79 23.26
CA LYS A 279 -5.03 10.80 22.41
C LYS A 279 -4.97 12.19 23.03
N ARG A 280 -5.26 12.30 24.32
CA ARG A 280 -5.13 13.57 25.06
C ARG A 280 -3.67 14.06 25.08
N ALA A 281 -2.70 13.17 25.26
CA ALA A 281 -1.29 13.53 25.24
C ALA A 281 -0.83 14.06 23.87
N VAL A 282 -1.23 13.38 22.78
CA VAL A 282 -0.97 13.81 21.40
C VAL A 282 -1.64 15.16 21.11
N SER A 283 -2.90 15.33 21.50
CA SER A 283 -3.61 16.62 21.35
C SER A 283 -2.91 17.77 22.05
N LEU A 284 -2.39 17.55 23.27
CA LEU A 284 -1.65 18.58 24.00
C LEU A 284 -0.33 18.94 23.30
N MET A 285 0.37 17.96 22.72
CA MET A 285 1.58 18.22 21.95
C MET A 285 1.30 18.96 20.65
N ALA A 286 0.25 18.56 19.91
CA ALA A 286 -0.15 19.19 18.65
C ALA A 286 -0.55 20.66 18.84
N ARG A 287 -1.18 21.03 19.97
CA ARG A 287 -1.51 22.42 20.30
C ARG A 287 -0.30 23.33 20.46
N GLU A 288 0.87 22.77 20.76
CA GLU A 288 2.13 23.52 20.92
C GLU A 288 2.96 23.60 19.63
N HIS A 289 2.44 23.03 18.53
CA HIS A 289 3.09 23.04 17.22
C HIS A 289 3.26 24.46 16.69
N ARG A 290 4.41 24.71 16.08
CA ARG A 290 4.74 25.93 15.34
C ARG A 290 5.27 25.55 13.97
N GLU A 291 5.21 26.48 13.03
CA GLU A 291 5.81 26.30 11.70
C GLU A 291 7.31 25.96 11.83
N GLY A 292 7.74 24.89 11.16
CA GLY A 292 9.10 24.36 11.22
C GLY A 292 9.38 23.39 12.37
N ASP A 293 8.44 23.18 13.29
CA ASP A 293 8.57 22.13 14.30
C ASP A 293 8.46 20.73 13.65
N VAL A 294 9.16 19.75 14.23
CA VAL A 294 9.15 18.36 13.75
C VAL A 294 8.86 17.40 14.90
N TYR A 295 8.00 16.42 14.66
CA TYR A 295 7.70 15.33 15.58
C TYR A 295 8.38 14.04 15.12
N VAL A 296 9.25 13.49 15.96
CA VAL A 296 9.85 12.18 15.73
C VAL A 296 9.12 11.14 16.58
N ILE A 297 8.61 10.12 15.91
CA ILE A 297 7.92 8.99 16.50
C ILE A 297 8.88 7.80 16.48
N THR A 298 9.03 7.12 17.61
CA THR A 298 9.93 5.96 17.72
C THR A 298 9.20 4.84 18.44
N GLY A 299 8.93 3.75 17.72
CA GLY A 299 8.48 2.47 18.24
C GLY A 299 9.50 1.39 17.89
N CYS A 300 9.89 0.58 18.87
CA CYS A 300 10.85 -0.51 18.68
C CYS A 300 10.53 -1.65 19.64
N ILE A 301 10.52 -2.87 19.11
CA ILE A 301 10.64 -4.10 19.88
C ILE A 301 11.98 -4.77 19.64
N ASP A 302 12.45 -5.44 20.69
CA ASP A 302 13.80 -5.98 20.78
C ASP A 302 13.87 -7.50 20.57
N VAL A 303 12.74 -8.20 20.57
CA VAL A 303 12.77 -9.65 20.85
C VAL A 303 13.28 -10.44 19.63
N ASP A 304 12.87 -10.13 18.40
CA ASP A 304 13.18 -10.97 17.23
C ASP A 304 13.60 -10.18 15.97
N GLY A 305 13.74 -8.85 16.06
CA GLY A 305 14.01 -7.98 14.91
C GLY A 305 12.78 -7.69 14.03
N GLU A 306 11.71 -8.46 14.18
CA GLU A 306 10.37 -8.13 13.69
C GLU A 306 9.87 -6.88 14.41
N ASN A 307 9.50 -5.83 13.67
CA ASN A 307 9.10 -4.53 14.24
C ASN A 307 7.73 -4.08 13.74
N ASP A 308 6.98 -4.94 13.06
CA ASP A 308 5.77 -4.57 12.32
C ASP A 308 4.70 -3.97 13.25
N ILE A 309 4.45 -4.59 14.41
CA ILE A 309 3.50 -4.07 15.42
C ILE A 309 3.96 -2.72 15.98
N SER A 310 5.25 -2.58 16.29
CA SER A 310 5.82 -1.33 16.79
C SER A 310 5.76 -0.21 15.75
N GLN A 311 5.94 -0.54 14.47
CA GLN A 311 5.75 0.38 13.36
C GLN A 311 4.29 0.78 13.23
N GLU A 312 3.35 -0.17 13.20
CA GLU A 312 1.90 0.13 13.16
C GLU A 312 1.46 1.05 14.30
N ARG A 313 1.98 0.84 15.51
CA ARG A 313 1.72 1.75 16.64
C ARG A 313 2.30 3.15 16.41
N ALA A 314 3.46 3.25 15.77
CA ALA A 314 4.05 4.55 15.40
C ALA A 314 3.22 5.26 14.32
N LEU A 315 2.74 4.53 13.31
CA LEU A 315 1.79 5.03 12.30
C LEU A 315 0.53 5.58 12.95
N ARG A 316 -0.01 4.84 13.92
CA ARG A 316 -1.22 5.27 14.62
C ARG A 316 -1.03 6.59 15.37
N VAL A 317 0.17 6.84 15.91
CA VAL A 317 0.52 8.12 16.54
C VAL A 317 0.65 9.24 15.50
N GLU A 318 1.20 8.93 14.33
CA GLU A 318 1.27 9.87 13.21
C GLU A 318 -0.12 10.29 12.73
N GLU A 319 -1.01 9.32 12.49
CA GLU A 319 -2.41 9.58 12.13
C GLU A 319 -3.12 10.46 13.15
N GLU A 320 -2.92 10.22 14.46
CA GLU A 320 -3.51 11.05 15.50
C GLU A 320 -2.94 12.48 15.47
N LEU A 321 -1.64 12.67 15.19
CA LEU A 321 -1.05 14.00 14.98
C LEU A 321 -1.67 14.70 13.77
N ARG A 322 -1.85 13.97 12.65
CA ARG A 322 -2.50 14.48 11.44
C ARG A 322 -3.94 14.91 11.69
N SER A 323 -4.68 14.13 12.47
CA SER A 323 -6.05 14.47 12.89
C SER A 323 -6.15 15.79 13.67
N HIS A 324 -5.01 16.28 14.20
CA HIS A 324 -4.88 17.57 14.85
C HIS A 324 -4.25 18.67 13.98
N GLY A 325 -4.13 18.44 12.66
CA GLY A 325 -3.65 19.41 11.69
C GLY A 325 -2.13 19.50 11.60
N ILE A 326 -1.39 18.51 12.11
CA ILE A 326 0.05 18.42 11.90
C ILE A 326 0.30 17.82 10.52
N ALA A 327 1.02 18.55 9.67
CA ALA A 327 1.30 18.10 8.31
C ALA A 327 2.26 16.90 8.30
N ALA A 328 2.12 16.02 7.31
CA ALA A 328 2.91 14.79 7.20
C ALA A 328 4.41 15.08 7.05
N GLU A 329 4.80 16.21 6.46
CA GLU A 329 6.20 16.65 6.38
C GLU A 329 6.79 17.04 7.76
N ALA A 330 5.94 17.39 8.73
CA ALA A 330 6.34 17.73 10.09
C ALA A 330 6.43 16.50 11.01
N THR A 331 6.11 15.30 10.53
CA THR A 331 6.23 14.04 11.27
C THR A 331 7.33 13.17 10.69
N TYR A 332 7.99 12.36 11.52
CA TYR A 332 8.99 11.40 11.09
C TYR A 332 8.93 10.16 11.96
N VAL A 333 8.54 9.02 11.38
CA VAL A 333 8.65 7.72 12.03
C VAL A 333 10.08 7.24 11.89
N SER A 334 10.83 7.28 12.99
CA SER A 334 12.22 6.81 12.99
C SER A 334 12.25 5.31 12.75
N PRO A 335 13.15 4.81 11.86
CA PRO A 335 13.40 3.39 11.75
C PRO A 335 13.89 2.86 13.10
N CYS A 336 13.66 1.57 13.34
CA CYS A 336 14.14 0.97 14.56
C CYS A 336 15.66 0.75 14.47
N VAL A 337 16.45 1.61 15.12
CA VAL A 337 17.92 1.55 15.11
C VAL A 337 18.50 1.32 16.51
N ARG A 338 17.95 0.35 17.27
CA ARG A 338 18.65 -0.43 18.31
C ARG A 338 17.68 -1.19 19.22
N ALA A 339 18.08 -2.42 19.50
CA ALA A 339 17.76 -3.25 20.64
C ALA A 339 17.76 -2.49 21.98
N SER A 340 16.58 -2.12 22.49
CA SER A 340 16.44 -1.85 23.92
C SER A 340 16.20 -3.19 24.61
N TYR A 341 17.26 -3.77 25.19
CA TYR A 341 17.23 -5.04 25.94
C TYR A 341 15.93 -5.23 26.75
N ARG A 342 14.95 -5.90 26.16
CA ARG A 342 13.80 -6.44 26.87
C ARG A 342 14.02 -7.91 27.04
N HIS A 343 13.76 -8.39 28.25
CA HIS A 343 13.79 -9.82 28.50
C HIS A 343 12.69 -10.45 27.62
N PRO A 344 12.92 -11.61 26.97
CA PRO A 344 11.90 -12.31 26.16
C PRO A 344 10.62 -12.72 26.90
N LEU A 345 10.54 -12.43 28.20
CA LEU A 345 9.38 -12.69 29.07
C LEU A 345 8.72 -11.37 29.55
N ASP A 346 9.21 -10.22 29.11
CA ASP A 346 8.69 -8.91 29.48
C ASP A 346 7.44 -8.60 28.65
N THR A 347 6.28 -8.83 29.26
CA THR A 347 4.97 -8.51 28.71
C THR A 347 4.51 -7.08 29.01
N SER A 348 5.43 -6.21 29.47
CA SER A 348 5.10 -4.80 29.70
C SER A 348 4.62 -4.16 28.38
N PRO A 349 3.67 -3.23 28.41
CA PRO A 349 3.24 -2.55 27.19
C PRO A 349 4.42 -1.87 26.48
N GLU A 350 4.42 -1.92 25.15
CA GLU A 350 5.48 -1.33 24.33
C GLU A 350 5.33 0.20 24.30
N PRO A 351 6.37 0.95 24.70
CA PRO A 351 6.31 2.39 24.69
C PRO A 351 6.58 2.93 23.28
N ILE A 352 5.70 3.80 22.80
CA ILE A 352 6.01 4.68 21.67
C ILE A 352 6.55 5.99 22.23
N THR A 353 7.75 6.39 21.81
CA THR A 353 8.30 7.70 22.15
C THR A 353 7.91 8.71 21.08
N LEU A 354 7.24 9.78 21.49
CA LEU A 354 6.95 10.95 20.67
C LEU A 354 7.84 12.12 21.13
N THR A 355 8.76 12.56 20.27
CA THR A 355 9.70 13.65 20.56
C THR A 355 9.39 14.85 19.66
N HIS A 356 9.12 15.99 20.28
CA HIS A 356 8.89 17.27 19.60
C HIS A 356 10.21 18.05 19.54
N TYR A 357 10.61 18.38 18.33
CA TYR A 357 11.78 19.19 17.99
C TYR A 357 11.36 20.55 17.47
N ARG A 358 12.21 21.55 17.70
CA ARG A 358 12.08 22.90 17.15
C ARG A 358 13.35 23.33 16.41
N PRO A 359 13.27 24.21 15.41
CA PRO A 359 14.44 24.80 14.79
C PRO A 359 15.33 25.51 15.82
N THR A 360 16.64 25.25 15.77
CA THR A 360 17.60 25.94 16.65
C THR A 360 17.56 27.44 16.39
N GLY A 361 17.34 28.24 17.43
CA GLY A 361 17.26 29.70 17.32
C GLY A 361 15.85 30.26 17.08
N ALA A 362 14.81 29.42 17.07
CA ALA A 362 13.44 29.90 17.17
C ALA A 362 13.23 30.64 18.52
N ALA A 363 12.69 31.86 18.47
CA ALA A 363 12.42 32.63 19.68
C ALA A 363 11.44 31.85 20.59
N ARG A 364 11.78 31.72 21.88
CA ARG A 364 11.05 30.88 22.85
C ARG A 364 9.63 31.38 23.09
#